data_AF-A0A9R1W965-F1
#
_entry.id   AF-A0A9R1W965-F1
#
_cell.length_a   1.000
_cell.length_b   1.000
_cell.length_c   1.000
_cell.angle_alpha   90.00
_cell.angle_beta   90.00
_cell.angle_gamma   90.00
#
_symmetry.space_group_name_H-M   'P 1'
#
loop_
_entity.id
_entity.type
_entity.pdbx_description
1 polymer ?
#
loop_
_entity_poly.entity_id
_entity_poly.type
_entity_poly.pdbx_seq_one_letter_code
_entity_poly.pdbx_strand_id
1 'polypeptide(L)'
;MKLGCSILELMSESLGLAPDQFFNMGCAEEIQVTGHYYPPCPQPELAIGTTEHSDAGFITILQQDLVGGLKIFYQNKWADVRPTPGALLVTNDKFVSARHKVMANKVGPRISVASFFLANLKLEALKVLEPIKELLSEDEPAKYKSATAKEFLDYFYSKGLDKTPALLHFKK
;
A
#
# COMPACT_ATOMS: atom_id res chain seq x y z
N MET A 1 -9.09 7.73 -11.73
CA MET A 1 -7.86 8.53 -11.61
C MET A 1 -8.02 9.70 -10.64
N LYS A 2 -8.66 10.82 -11.01
CA LYS A 2 -8.67 12.12 -10.26
C LYS A 2 -8.39 12.07 -8.75
N LEU A 3 -9.18 11.33 -7.96
CA LEU A 3 -8.97 11.24 -6.51
C LEU A 3 -7.55 10.79 -6.11
N GLY A 4 -7.01 9.75 -6.75
CA GLY A 4 -5.65 9.27 -6.45
C GLY A 4 -4.56 10.24 -6.91
N CYS A 5 -4.78 10.94 -8.03
CA CYS A 5 -3.90 12.03 -8.46
C CYS A 5 -3.87 13.12 -7.37
N SER A 6 -5.03 13.58 -6.88
CA SER A 6 -5.07 14.62 -5.84
C SER A 6 -4.63 14.17 -4.44
N ILE A 7 -4.67 12.86 -4.15
CA ILE A 7 -4.00 12.31 -2.96
C ILE A 7 -2.47 12.41 -3.12
N LEU A 8 -1.93 12.06 -4.30
CA LEU A 8 -0.50 12.17 -4.59
C LEU A 8 -0.02 13.63 -4.65
N GLU A 9 -0.84 14.55 -5.17
CA GLU A 9 -0.59 16.00 -5.14
C GLU A 9 -0.42 16.50 -3.69
N LEU A 10 -1.40 16.22 -2.82
CA LEU A 10 -1.36 16.57 -1.40
C LEU A 10 -0.21 15.89 -0.64
N MET A 11 0.12 14.65 -0.98
CA MET A 11 1.29 13.96 -0.43
C MET A 11 2.58 14.70 -0.81
N SER A 12 2.69 15.19 -2.05
CA SER A 12 3.86 15.95 -2.49
C SER A 12 4.02 17.28 -1.72
N GLU A 13 2.94 18.05 -1.65
CA GLU A 13 2.91 19.33 -0.92
C GLU A 13 3.27 19.14 0.56
N SER A 14 2.78 18.08 1.20
CA SER A 14 3.08 17.78 2.61
C SER A 14 4.55 17.43 2.90
N LEU A 15 5.33 17.09 1.85
CA LEU A 15 6.77 16.87 1.92
C LEU A 15 7.59 18.12 1.55
N GLY A 16 6.93 19.24 1.22
CA GLY A 16 7.58 20.48 0.77
C GLY A 16 8.02 20.44 -0.70
N LEU A 17 7.45 19.53 -1.50
CA LEU A 17 7.82 19.31 -2.90
C LEU A 17 6.78 19.95 -3.85
N ALA A 18 7.11 20.04 -5.13
CA ALA A 18 6.16 20.50 -6.15
C ALA A 18 4.97 19.53 -6.24
N PRO A 19 3.70 19.99 -6.41
CA PRO A 19 2.52 19.12 -6.37
C PRO A 19 2.57 17.96 -7.36
N ASP A 20 3.21 18.15 -8.50
CA ASP A 20 3.35 17.17 -9.58
C ASP A 20 4.51 16.17 -9.38
N GLN A 21 5.34 16.26 -8.34
CA GLN A 21 6.50 15.37 -8.14
C GLN A 21 6.12 13.89 -8.24
N PHE A 22 5.11 13.43 -7.48
CA PHE A 22 4.70 12.03 -7.51
C PHE A 22 4.07 11.62 -8.85
N PHE A 23 3.45 12.56 -9.58
CA PHE A 23 2.96 12.30 -10.93
C PHE A 23 4.13 12.13 -11.93
N ASN A 24 5.13 13.01 -11.86
CA ASN A 24 6.35 12.96 -12.68
C ASN A 24 7.23 11.73 -12.34
N MET A 25 7.27 11.32 -11.07
CA MET A 25 7.84 10.05 -10.62
C MET A 25 7.06 8.82 -11.11
N GLY A 26 5.88 9.02 -11.72
CA GLY A 26 5.09 7.95 -12.33
C GLY A 26 4.12 7.23 -11.41
N CYS A 27 3.86 7.76 -10.21
CA CYS A 27 3.10 7.07 -9.17
C CYS A 27 1.59 6.92 -9.46
N ALA A 28 1.13 7.40 -10.62
CA ALA A 28 -0.22 7.18 -11.14
C ALA A 28 -0.24 6.74 -12.63
N GLU A 29 0.89 6.25 -13.18
CA GLU A 29 0.96 5.74 -14.55
C GLU A 29 0.10 4.47 -14.73
N GLU A 30 -0.04 3.64 -13.69
CA GLU A 30 -0.85 2.41 -13.73
C GLU A 30 -1.70 2.22 -12.47
N ILE A 31 -2.91 1.67 -12.65
CA ILE A 31 -3.84 1.36 -11.57
C ILE A 31 -4.36 -0.08 -11.75
N GLN A 32 -4.00 -0.97 -10.84
CA GLN A 32 -4.62 -2.29 -10.74
C GLN A 32 -5.84 -2.21 -9.82
N VAL A 33 -6.97 -2.76 -10.26
CA VAL A 33 -8.18 -2.89 -9.44
C VAL A 33 -8.42 -4.35 -9.10
N THR A 34 -8.70 -4.66 -7.84
CA THR A 34 -8.96 -6.03 -7.37
C THR A 34 -10.16 -6.06 -6.44
N GLY A 35 -11.15 -6.88 -6.81
CA GLY A 35 -12.31 -7.18 -5.97
C GLY A 35 -12.02 -8.37 -5.07
N HIS A 36 -12.18 -8.19 -3.76
CA HIS A 36 -12.02 -9.24 -2.76
C HIS A 36 -13.38 -9.63 -2.19
N TYR A 37 -13.64 -10.94 -2.12
CA TYR A 37 -14.84 -11.53 -1.50
C TYR A 37 -14.38 -12.55 -0.45
N TYR A 38 -14.72 -12.32 0.81
CA TYR A 38 -14.38 -13.20 1.92
C TYR A 38 -15.68 -13.83 2.45
N PRO A 39 -15.93 -15.13 2.23
CA PRO A 39 -17.17 -15.77 2.68
C PRO A 39 -17.27 -15.86 4.21
N PRO A 40 -18.48 -16.09 4.76
CA PRO A 40 -18.65 -16.38 6.18
C PRO A 40 -17.82 -17.61 6.59
N CYS A 41 -17.00 -17.45 7.64
CA CYS A 41 -16.20 -18.52 8.21
C CYS A 41 -16.88 -19.10 9.45
N PRO A 42 -17.08 -20.44 9.54
CA PRO A 42 -17.63 -21.06 10.76
C PRO A 42 -16.74 -20.92 11.99
N GLN A 43 -15.42 -20.84 11.78
CA GLN A 43 -14.35 -20.83 12.78
C GLN A 43 -13.34 -19.69 12.50
N PRO A 44 -13.77 -18.42 12.59
CA PRO A 44 -12.93 -17.26 12.23
C PRO A 44 -11.67 -17.14 13.09
N GLU A 45 -11.63 -17.78 14.27
CA GLU A 45 -10.47 -17.88 15.14
C GLU A 45 -9.34 -18.78 14.61
N LEU A 46 -9.66 -19.69 13.67
CA LEU A 46 -8.69 -20.59 13.02
C LEU A 46 -8.33 -20.17 11.59
N ALA A 47 -8.88 -19.05 11.11
CA ALA A 47 -8.80 -18.63 9.71
C ALA A 47 -8.36 -17.16 9.55
N ILE A 48 -7.92 -16.81 8.35
CA ILE A 48 -7.59 -15.44 7.95
C ILE A 48 -8.20 -15.16 6.57
N GLY A 49 -8.66 -13.94 6.33
CA GLY A 49 -9.15 -13.51 5.03
C GLY A 49 -8.00 -13.15 4.08
N THR A 50 -7.12 -12.26 4.53
CA THR A 50 -5.84 -11.94 3.87
C THR A 50 -4.75 -11.88 4.93
N THR A 51 -3.60 -12.50 4.65
CA THR A 51 -2.45 -12.55 5.57
C THR A 51 -1.90 -11.15 5.89
N GLU A 52 -1.08 -11.10 6.93
CA GLU A 52 -0.35 -9.92 7.37
C GLU A 52 0.73 -9.55 6.34
N HIS A 53 0.56 -8.41 5.66
CA HIS A 53 1.45 -7.92 4.61
C HIS A 53 1.46 -6.38 4.54
N SER A 54 2.26 -5.84 3.62
CA SER A 54 2.30 -4.42 3.22
C SER A 54 2.15 -4.37 1.70
N ASP A 55 1.51 -3.34 1.15
CA ASP A 55 1.28 -3.20 -0.30
C ASP A 55 2.57 -2.87 -1.07
N ALA A 56 2.61 -3.29 -2.34
CA ALA A 56 3.68 -2.99 -3.30
C ALA A 56 3.48 -1.67 -4.07
N GLY A 57 2.29 -1.07 -4.00
CA GLY A 57 1.98 0.19 -4.69
C GLY A 57 2.45 1.43 -3.93
N PHE A 58 2.36 2.59 -4.61
CA PHE A 58 2.64 3.89 -4.02
C PHE A 58 1.51 4.33 -3.06
N ILE A 59 0.26 4.13 -3.47
CA ILE A 59 -0.93 4.22 -2.62
C ILE A 59 -1.93 3.12 -2.99
N THR A 60 -2.71 2.71 -2.00
CA THR A 60 -3.90 1.85 -2.20
C THR A 60 -5.12 2.62 -1.75
N ILE A 61 -6.14 2.72 -2.60
CA ILE A 61 -7.45 3.26 -2.25
C ILE A 61 -8.40 2.08 -2.06
N LEU A 62 -8.89 1.87 -0.83
CA LEU A 62 -9.80 0.78 -0.49
C LEU A 62 -11.23 1.28 -0.26
N GLN A 63 -12.17 0.78 -1.08
CA GLN A 63 -13.59 0.78 -0.75
C GLN A 63 -13.95 -0.56 -0.10
N GLN A 64 -14.70 -0.54 1.01
CA GLN A 64 -15.22 -1.74 1.66
C GLN A 64 -16.70 -1.60 2.03
N ASP A 65 -17.34 -2.72 2.33
CA ASP A 65 -18.67 -2.78 2.93
C ASP A 65 -18.67 -2.48 4.43
N LEU A 66 -19.80 -2.72 5.10
CA LEU A 66 -19.97 -2.49 6.54
C LEU A 66 -19.63 -3.72 7.42
N VAL A 67 -19.13 -4.83 6.85
CA VAL A 67 -18.77 -6.06 7.60
C VAL A 67 -17.42 -5.91 8.32
N GLY A 68 -16.54 -5.03 7.83
CA GLY A 68 -15.31 -4.65 8.52
C GLY A 68 -14.23 -5.73 8.46
N GLY A 69 -13.59 -6.06 9.59
CA GLY A 69 -12.56 -7.10 9.68
C GLY A 69 -11.16 -6.72 9.16
N LEU A 70 -10.99 -5.56 8.52
CA LEU A 70 -9.67 -4.99 8.23
C LEU A 70 -8.99 -4.52 9.52
N LYS A 71 -7.75 -4.97 9.74
CA LYS A 71 -6.88 -4.49 10.82
C LYS A 71 -5.59 -3.90 10.26
N ILE A 72 -5.15 -2.78 10.83
CA ILE A 72 -3.85 -2.15 10.57
C ILE A 72 -2.94 -2.29 11.79
N PHE A 73 -1.62 -2.34 11.57
CA PHE A 73 -0.61 -2.39 12.61
C PHE A 73 -0.03 -0.98 12.84
N TYR A 74 -0.35 -0.38 13.98
CA TYR A 74 -0.01 1.00 14.33
C TYR A 74 0.41 1.08 15.80
N GLN A 75 1.44 1.88 16.11
CA GLN A 75 2.03 2.01 17.47
C GLN A 75 2.26 0.64 18.17
N ASN A 76 2.86 -0.31 17.43
CA ASN A 76 3.13 -1.69 17.85
C ASN A 76 1.89 -2.53 18.25
N LYS A 77 0.68 -2.13 17.82
CA LYS A 77 -0.58 -2.78 18.15
C LYS A 77 -1.44 -3.00 16.89
N TRP A 78 -2.36 -3.96 16.95
CA TRP A 78 -3.36 -4.17 15.92
C TRP A 78 -4.63 -3.36 16.24
N ALA A 79 -5.00 -2.45 15.34
CA ALA A 79 -6.22 -1.64 15.42
C ALA A 79 -7.22 -2.05 14.33
N ASP A 80 -8.51 -2.10 14.67
CA ASP A 80 -9.59 -2.35 13.72
C ASP A 80 -9.96 -1.09 12.93
N VAL A 81 -9.95 -1.17 11.60
CA VAL A 81 -10.46 -0.11 10.73
C VAL A 81 -11.96 -0.26 10.63
N ARG A 82 -12.71 0.54 11.39
CA ARG A 82 -14.17 0.59 11.32
C ARG A 82 -14.62 1.11 9.95
N PRO A 83 -15.48 0.38 9.20
CA PRO A 83 -16.10 0.93 8.02
C PRO A 83 -16.92 2.17 8.35
N THR A 84 -16.76 3.22 7.56
CA THR A 84 -17.58 4.44 7.62
C THR A 84 -18.19 4.62 6.23
N PRO A 85 -19.51 4.81 6.09
CA PRO A 85 -20.15 4.98 4.80
C PRO A 85 -19.51 6.13 3.99
N GLY A 86 -19.13 5.85 2.75
CA GLY A 86 -18.46 6.82 1.86
C GLY A 86 -16.98 7.12 2.17
N ALA A 87 -16.39 6.52 3.22
CA ALA A 87 -14.98 6.68 3.52
C ALA A 87 -14.08 5.74 2.70
N LEU A 88 -12.89 6.22 2.38
CA LEU A 88 -11.83 5.50 1.68
C LEU A 88 -10.55 5.51 2.52
N LEU A 89 -9.78 4.43 2.51
CA LEU A 89 -8.52 4.31 3.25
C LEU A 89 -7.31 4.61 2.35
N VAL A 90 -6.26 5.21 2.95
CA VAL A 90 -4.92 5.49 2.40
C VAL A 90 -3.89 5.25 3.54
N THR A 91 -2.63 4.89 3.25
CA THR A 91 -1.64 4.36 4.23
C THR A 91 -0.30 5.11 4.21
N ASN A 92 0.15 5.70 5.33
CA ASN A 92 1.15 6.80 5.29
C ASN A 92 1.79 7.19 6.68
N ASP A 93 3.05 6.78 7.03
CA ASP A 93 3.76 7.19 8.30
C ASP A 93 5.35 7.24 8.28
N LYS A 94 6.14 8.31 8.07
CA LYS A 94 5.92 9.62 7.41
C LYS A 94 4.91 9.38 6.31
N PHE A 95 5.38 8.68 5.28
CA PHE A 95 4.66 7.85 4.33
C PHE A 95 5.36 6.47 4.32
N VAL A 96 4.60 5.41 4.64
CA VAL A 96 5.08 4.04 4.94
C VAL A 96 4.01 3.07 4.49
N SER A 97 4.40 1.96 3.86
CA SER A 97 3.47 0.90 3.46
C SER A 97 2.99 0.13 4.70
N ALA A 98 1.84 0.57 5.24
CA ALA A 98 1.30 0.10 6.51
C ALA A 98 1.01 -1.40 6.52
N ARG A 99 1.54 -2.11 7.52
CA ARG A 99 1.32 -3.55 7.69
C ARG A 99 -0.14 -3.78 8.09
N HIS A 100 -0.88 -4.54 7.28
CA HIS A 100 -2.31 -4.75 7.46
C HIS A 100 -2.72 -6.20 7.17
N LYS A 101 -3.93 -6.58 7.57
CA LYS A 101 -4.53 -7.91 7.35
C LYS A 101 -6.06 -7.86 7.38
N VAL A 102 -6.70 -8.85 6.78
CA VAL A 102 -8.17 -9.01 6.86
C VAL A 102 -8.48 -10.25 7.68
N MET A 103 -9.20 -10.09 8.79
CA MET A 103 -9.69 -11.19 9.62
C MET A 103 -10.83 -11.94 8.92
N ALA A 104 -10.90 -13.25 9.12
CA ALA A 104 -12.11 -13.99 8.80
C ALA A 104 -13.27 -13.52 9.72
N ASN A 105 -14.51 -13.54 9.21
CA ASN A 105 -15.71 -13.16 9.98
C ASN A 105 -16.79 -14.24 9.79
N LYS A 106 -17.63 -14.44 10.81
CA LYS A 106 -18.77 -15.38 10.80
C LYS A 106 -20.07 -14.72 10.32
N VAL A 107 -20.13 -13.39 10.32
CA VAL A 107 -21.32 -12.60 9.97
C VAL A 107 -21.22 -12.10 8.52
N GLY A 108 -21.86 -12.83 7.60
CA GLY A 108 -21.98 -12.44 6.19
C GLY A 108 -20.66 -12.52 5.40
N PRO A 109 -20.72 -12.41 4.06
CA PRO A 109 -19.53 -12.22 3.25
C PRO A 109 -19.04 -10.77 3.36
N ARG A 110 -17.75 -10.56 3.58
CA ARG A 110 -17.11 -9.24 3.44
C ARG A 110 -16.74 -9.02 1.97
N ILE A 111 -17.06 -7.85 1.44
CA ILE A 111 -16.70 -7.40 0.09
C ILE A 111 -15.88 -6.11 0.18
N SER A 112 -14.79 -6.04 -0.59
CA SER A 112 -14.00 -4.80 -0.75
C SER A 112 -13.34 -4.71 -2.11
N VAL A 113 -13.23 -3.50 -2.66
CA VAL A 113 -12.49 -3.21 -3.90
C VAL A 113 -11.27 -2.39 -3.55
N ALA A 114 -10.09 -2.93 -3.83
CA ALA A 114 -8.81 -2.23 -3.73
C ALA A 114 -8.42 -1.66 -5.09
N SER A 115 -7.93 -0.42 -5.12
CA SER A 115 -7.31 0.22 -6.29
C SER A 115 -5.87 0.56 -5.94
N PHE A 116 -4.93 -0.23 -6.44
CA PHE A 116 -3.50 -0.09 -6.22
C PHE A 116 -2.89 0.81 -7.30
N PHE A 117 -2.21 1.87 -6.89
CA PHE A 117 -1.48 2.76 -7.79
C PHE A 117 -0.03 2.26 -7.87
N LEU A 118 0.37 1.79 -9.06
CA LEU A 118 1.59 1.02 -9.28
C LEU A 118 2.59 1.80 -10.14
N ALA A 119 3.84 1.33 -10.15
CA ALA A 119 4.77 1.65 -11.23
C ALA A 119 4.27 1.02 -12.54
N ASN A 120 4.52 1.69 -13.66
CA ASN A 120 4.09 1.27 -14.99
C ASN A 120 4.64 -0.13 -15.36
N LEU A 121 3.76 -1.12 -15.45
CA LEU A 121 4.11 -2.54 -15.62
C LEU A 121 4.72 -2.83 -17.01
N LYS A 122 4.66 -1.87 -17.95
CA LYS A 122 5.28 -1.97 -19.28
C LYS A 122 6.69 -1.37 -19.33
N LEU A 123 7.06 -0.56 -18.35
CA LEU A 123 8.36 0.14 -18.27
C LEU A 123 9.16 -0.21 -17.01
N GLU A 124 8.76 -1.23 -16.25
CA GLU A 124 9.35 -1.60 -14.95
C GLU A 124 10.88 -1.74 -14.97
N ALA A 125 11.41 -2.31 -16.05
CA ALA A 125 12.84 -2.57 -16.23
C ALA A 125 13.68 -1.31 -16.53
N LEU A 126 13.01 -0.19 -16.86
CA LEU A 126 13.63 1.12 -17.10
C LEU A 126 13.33 2.11 -15.97
N LYS A 127 12.21 1.95 -15.25
CA LYS A 127 11.81 2.82 -14.15
C LYS A 127 12.60 2.47 -12.88
N VAL A 128 13.65 3.23 -12.60
CA VAL A 128 14.39 3.15 -11.33
C VAL A 128 13.56 3.81 -10.22
N LEU A 129 13.35 3.07 -9.14
CA LEU A 129 12.85 3.54 -7.85
C LEU A 129 14.05 3.88 -6.97
N GLU A 130 14.15 5.14 -6.54
CA GLU A 130 15.18 5.63 -5.63
C GLU A 130 14.59 6.64 -4.63
N PRO A 131 15.23 6.90 -3.48
CA PRO A 131 14.81 7.95 -2.56
C PRO A 131 14.85 9.34 -3.23
N ILE A 132 13.79 10.13 -3.04
CA ILE A 132 13.67 11.51 -3.55
C ILE A 132 14.85 12.33 -3.05
N LYS A 133 15.66 12.86 -3.97
CA LYS A 133 16.97 13.48 -3.69
C LYS A 133 16.83 14.79 -2.93
N GLU A 134 15.74 15.49 -3.20
CA GLU A 134 15.28 16.74 -2.57
C GLU A 134 14.91 16.55 -1.09
N LEU A 135 14.74 15.31 -0.62
CA LEU A 135 14.47 14.97 0.79
C LEU A 135 15.69 14.41 1.54
N LEU A 136 16.87 14.42 0.93
CA LEU A 136 18.10 13.87 1.52
C LEU A 136 19.01 14.97 2.08
N SER A 137 19.65 14.69 3.21
CA SER A 137 20.69 15.53 3.81
C SER A 137 21.78 14.68 4.48
N GLU A 138 22.75 15.31 5.13
CA GLU A 138 23.72 14.61 5.97
C GLU A 138 23.04 13.97 7.20
N ASP A 139 22.02 14.63 7.77
CA ASP A 139 21.23 14.14 8.90
C ASP A 139 20.17 13.08 8.51
N GLU A 140 19.60 13.19 7.30
CA GLU A 140 18.59 12.27 6.75
C GLU A 140 19.12 11.62 5.45
N PRO A 141 20.10 10.70 5.55
CA PRO A 141 20.68 10.04 4.38
C PRO A 141 19.75 8.96 3.81
N ALA A 142 19.92 8.63 2.53
CA ALA A 142 19.11 7.66 1.81
C ALA A 142 19.15 6.24 2.44
N LYS A 143 18.09 5.89 3.18
CA LYS A 143 17.91 4.62 3.93
C LYS A 143 17.72 3.37 3.06
N TYR A 144 17.44 3.53 1.77
CA TYR A 144 17.24 2.45 0.81
C TYR A 144 18.19 2.59 -0.39
N LYS A 145 18.54 1.45 -0.99
CA LYS A 145 19.26 1.36 -2.27
C LYS A 145 18.28 1.60 -3.44
N SER A 146 18.77 2.14 -4.55
CA SER A 146 18.01 2.21 -5.79
C SER A 146 17.78 0.81 -6.36
N ALA A 147 16.62 0.56 -6.96
CA ALA A 147 16.31 -0.65 -7.71
C ALA A 147 15.33 -0.33 -8.85
N THR A 148 15.30 -1.13 -9.90
CA THR A 148 14.21 -1.05 -10.88
C THR A 148 12.88 -1.44 -10.22
N ALA A 149 11.77 -0.91 -10.74
CA ALA A 149 10.45 -1.37 -10.33
C ALA A 149 10.27 -2.88 -10.58
N LYS A 150 10.95 -3.43 -11.61
CA LYS A 150 10.93 -4.86 -11.90
C LYS A 150 11.59 -5.69 -10.80
N GLU A 151 12.79 -5.31 -10.34
CA GLU A 151 13.47 -6.00 -9.23
C GLU A 151 12.65 -5.96 -7.94
N PHE A 152 11.97 -4.84 -7.67
CA PHE A 152 11.07 -4.71 -6.53
C PHE A 152 9.84 -5.63 -6.64
N LEU A 153 9.19 -5.68 -7.81
CA LEU A 153 8.00 -6.50 -8.05
C LEU A 153 8.34 -8.00 -8.13
N ASP A 154 9.42 -8.39 -8.82
CA ASP A 154 9.93 -9.76 -8.85
C ASP A 154 10.20 -10.27 -7.42
N TYR A 155 10.86 -9.45 -6.58
CA TYR A 155 11.09 -9.79 -5.18
C TYR A 155 9.79 -9.87 -4.38
N PHE A 156 8.89 -8.89 -4.54
CA PHE A 156 7.59 -8.89 -3.85
C PHE A 156 6.75 -10.13 -4.15
N TYR A 157 6.64 -10.52 -5.43
CA TYR A 157 5.84 -11.68 -5.85
C TYR A 157 6.49 -13.01 -5.50
N SER A 158 7.82 -13.15 -5.63
CA SER A 158 8.53 -14.40 -5.28
C SER A 158 8.56 -14.67 -3.76
N LYS A 159 8.62 -13.61 -2.96
CA LYS A 159 8.45 -13.62 -1.50
C LYS A 159 6.99 -13.88 -1.09
N GLY A 160 6.05 -13.23 -1.76
CA GLY A 160 4.62 -13.28 -1.45
C GLY A 160 4.23 -12.55 -0.15
N LEU A 161 2.99 -12.79 0.29
CA LEU A 161 2.33 -12.12 1.42
C LEU A 161 2.73 -12.68 2.80
N ASP A 162 4.04 -12.84 3.04
CA ASP A 162 4.59 -13.00 4.39
C ASP A 162 4.71 -11.64 5.12
N LYS A 163 4.80 -11.73 6.45
CA LYS A 163 4.77 -10.64 7.44
C LYS A 163 5.85 -9.57 7.29
N THR A 164 6.89 -9.82 6.50
CA THR A 164 8.03 -8.93 6.29
C THR A 164 7.70 -7.89 5.20
N PRO A 165 7.92 -6.58 5.41
CA PRO A 165 7.79 -5.60 4.33
C PRO A 165 8.88 -5.81 3.27
N ALA A 166 8.50 -5.87 1.99
CA ALA A 166 9.46 -6.14 0.89
C ALA A 166 10.58 -5.09 0.79
N LEU A 167 10.29 -3.83 1.17
CA LEU A 167 11.25 -2.73 1.27
C LEU A 167 12.49 -3.05 2.14
N LEU A 168 12.39 -3.97 3.11
CA LEU A 168 13.54 -4.33 3.95
C LEU A 168 14.68 -5.01 3.17
N HIS A 169 14.38 -5.69 2.05
CA HIS A 169 15.40 -6.24 1.15
C HIS A 169 16.19 -5.15 0.40
N PHE A 170 15.62 -3.95 0.29
CA PHE A 170 16.19 -2.79 -0.38
C PHE A 170 16.79 -1.78 0.60
N LYS A 171 16.78 -2.07 1.90
CA LYS A 171 17.42 -1.22 2.92
C LYS A 171 18.95 -1.25 2.76
N LYS A 172 19.61 -0.16 3.13
CA LYS A 172 21.06 -0.12 3.41
C LYS A 172 21.36 -0.54 4.86
#